data_AF-A0A534CDN0-F1
#
_entry.id   AF-A0A534CDN0-F1
#
_cell.length_a   1.000
_cell.length_b   1.000
_cell.length_c   1.000
_cell.angle_alpha   90.00
_cell.angle_beta   90.00
_cell.angle_gamma   90.00
#
_symmetry.space_group_name_H-M   'P 1'
#
loop_
_entity.id
_entity.type
_entity.pdbx_description
1 polymer ?
#
loop_
_entity_poly.entity_id
_entity_poly.type
_entity_poly.pdbx_seq_one_letter_code
_entity_poly.pdbx_strand_id
1 'polypeptide(L)'
;MAVTQASRLLASARRRAGLTQRDLARRARTSQSVIARIECGATSPGCKTLLRLVSSAGFDLHVTLNPRVRGRSHMLDDVPRILRLTPEERLLELRNAARFLAAAVRVGDGRARPARARLHRARARRTDLQL
;
A
#
# COMPACT_ATOMS: atom_id res chain seq x y z
N MET A 1 -14.86 6.77 -17.35
CA MET A 1 -13.46 6.43 -17.75
C MET A 1 -12.68 6.03 -16.50
N ALA A 2 -11.94 4.92 -16.53
CA ALA A 2 -11.19 4.44 -15.37
C ALA A 2 -9.73 4.90 -15.42
N VAL A 3 -9.31 5.71 -14.45
CA VAL A 3 -7.90 6.08 -14.27
C VAL A 3 -7.12 4.82 -13.86
N THR A 4 -6.23 4.36 -14.73
CA THR A 4 -5.42 3.16 -14.46
C THR A 4 -4.16 3.51 -13.66
N GLN A 5 -3.49 2.52 -13.09
CA GLN A 5 -2.17 2.75 -12.50
C GLN A 5 -1.15 3.19 -13.55
N ALA A 6 -1.23 2.63 -14.77
CA ALA A 6 -0.35 3.00 -15.87
C ALA A 6 -0.50 4.46 -16.29
N SER A 7 -1.73 4.99 -16.38
CA SER A 7 -1.95 6.39 -16.74
C SER A 7 -1.35 7.35 -15.71
N ARG A 8 -1.52 7.05 -14.42
CA ARG A 8 -0.95 7.84 -13.32
C ARG A 8 0.58 7.78 -13.28
N LEU A 9 1.17 6.61 -13.50
CA LEU A 9 2.62 6.44 -13.55
C LEU A 9 3.23 7.26 -14.69
N LEU A 10 2.65 7.19 -15.89
CA LEU A 10 3.13 7.94 -17.04
C LEU A 10 3.02 9.46 -16.82
N ALA A 11 1.86 9.93 -16.37
CA ALA A 11 1.64 11.36 -16.10
C ALA A 11 2.56 11.87 -14.98
N SER A 12 2.85 11.04 -13.97
CA SER A 12 3.79 11.38 -12.90
C SER A 12 5.21 11.49 -13.42
N ALA A 13 5.71 10.49 -14.17
CA ALA A 13 7.04 10.52 -14.77
C ALA A 13 7.21 11.77 -15.66
N ARG A 14 6.25 12.04 -16.55
CA ARG A 14 6.27 13.22 -17.43
C ARG A 14 6.38 14.52 -16.64
N ARG A 15 5.52 14.71 -15.63
CA ARG A 15 5.50 15.94 -14.83
C ARG A 15 6.77 16.10 -14.00
N ARG A 16 7.31 15.03 -13.42
CA ARG A 16 8.57 15.05 -12.68
C ARG A 16 9.76 15.42 -13.56
N ALA A 17 9.73 15.07 -14.84
CA ALA A 17 10.72 15.49 -15.82
C ALA A 17 10.50 16.91 -16.39
N GLY A 18 9.47 17.64 -15.94
CA GLY A 18 9.14 18.97 -16.46
C GLY A 18 8.67 18.98 -17.92
N LEU A 19 8.20 17.84 -18.45
CA LEU A 19 7.85 17.69 -19.85
C LEU A 19 6.38 18.01 -20.12
N THR A 20 6.08 18.65 -21.25
CA THR A 20 4.72 18.66 -21.79
C THR A 20 4.40 17.30 -22.44
N GLN A 21 3.12 17.04 -22.73
CA GLN A 21 2.74 15.82 -23.46
C GLN A 21 3.39 15.77 -24.86
N ARG A 22 3.61 16.94 -25.49
CA ARG A 22 4.30 17.04 -26.79
C ARG A 22 5.78 16.71 -26.66
N ASP A 23 6.44 17.15 -25.59
CA ASP A 23 7.86 16.86 -25.37
C ASP A 23 8.10 15.37 -25.15
N LEU A 24 7.27 14.75 -24.30
CA LEU A 24 7.34 13.31 -24.09
C LEU A 24 7.04 12.54 -25.38
N ALA A 25 6.03 12.96 -26.14
CA ALA A 25 5.70 12.33 -27.41
C ALA A 25 6.88 12.38 -28.39
N ARG A 26 7.55 13.54 -28.49
CA ARG A 26 8.75 13.74 -29.33
C ARG A 26 9.90 12.83 -28.88
N ARG A 27 10.23 12.83 -27.58
CA ARG A 27 11.29 11.96 -27.02
C ARG A 27 10.99 10.48 -27.25
N ALA A 28 9.73 10.10 -27.11
CA ALA A 28 9.27 8.73 -27.27
C ALA A 28 8.91 8.35 -28.71
N ARG A 29 9.14 9.20 -29.72
CA ARG A 29 8.80 8.94 -31.13
C ARG A 29 7.36 8.43 -31.30
N THR A 30 6.40 9.12 -30.70
CA THR A 30 4.96 8.84 -30.80
C THR A 30 4.20 10.15 -30.97
N SER A 31 2.89 10.09 -31.22
CA SER A 31 2.06 11.31 -31.26
C SER A 31 1.67 11.80 -29.86
N GLN A 32 1.44 13.11 -29.74
CA GLN A 32 0.89 13.68 -28.50
C GLN A 32 -0.51 13.14 -28.19
N SER A 33 -1.33 12.84 -29.21
CA SER A 33 -2.66 12.24 -29.03
C SER A 33 -2.61 10.86 -28.38
N VAL A 34 -1.57 10.06 -28.66
CA VAL A 34 -1.33 8.77 -27.98
C VAL A 34 -1.01 9.01 -26.50
N ILE A 35 -0.13 9.96 -26.18
CA ILE A 35 0.18 10.29 -24.77
C ILE A 35 -1.08 10.78 -24.04
N ALA A 36 -1.86 11.67 -24.65
CA ALA A 36 -3.09 12.20 -24.06
C ALA A 36 -4.11 11.09 -23.77
N ARG A 37 -4.35 10.17 -24.71
CA ARG A 37 -5.26 9.03 -24.50
C ARG A 37 -4.78 8.11 -23.38
N ILE A 38 -3.47 7.90 -23.24
CA ILE A 38 -2.93 7.11 -22.14
C ILE A 38 -3.13 7.83 -20.82
N GLU A 39 -2.74 9.11 -20.72
CA GLU A 39 -2.80 9.87 -19.47
C GLU A 39 -4.23 10.08 -18.95
N CYS A 40 -5.21 10.24 -19.84
CA CYS A 40 -6.62 10.32 -19.45
C CYS A 40 -7.26 8.94 -19.19
N GLY A 41 -6.56 7.85 -19.47
CA GLY A 41 -7.07 6.49 -19.30
C GLY A 41 -8.03 6.01 -20.40
N ALA A 42 -8.13 6.73 -21.53
CA ALA A 42 -8.87 6.30 -22.70
C ALA A 42 -8.22 5.09 -23.40
N THR A 43 -6.93 4.85 -23.19
CA THR A 43 -6.23 3.64 -23.67
C THR A 43 -5.19 3.20 -22.66
N SER A 44 -5.16 1.91 -22.33
CA SER A 44 -4.12 1.36 -21.47
C SER A 44 -2.92 0.90 -22.31
N PRO A 45 -1.70 1.39 -22.04
CA PRO A 45 -0.51 0.87 -22.70
C PRO A 45 -0.19 -0.54 -22.19
N GLY A 46 0.35 -1.40 -23.05
CA GLY A 46 1.01 -2.63 -22.61
C GLY A 46 2.30 -2.34 -21.83
N CYS A 47 2.81 -3.31 -21.08
CA CYS A 47 4.00 -3.15 -20.23
C CYS A 47 5.22 -2.61 -21.00
N LYS A 48 5.52 -3.18 -22.18
CA LYS A 48 6.63 -2.72 -23.05
C LYS A 48 6.51 -1.25 -23.44
N THR A 49 5.29 -0.82 -23.78
CA THR A 49 5.02 0.58 -24.14
C THR A 49 5.18 1.49 -22.94
N LEU A 50 4.65 1.11 -21.78
CA LEU A 50 4.79 1.90 -20.55
C LEU A 50 6.25 2.08 -20.16
N LEU A 51 7.04 0.99 -20.15
CA LEU A 51 8.48 1.03 -19.85
C LEU A 51 9.21 2.01 -20.78
N ARG A 52 9.04 1.85 -22.10
CA ARG A 52 9.66 2.73 -23.10
C ARG A 52 9.30 4.20 -22.90
N LEU A 53 8.03 4.50 -22.59
CA LEU A 53 7.57 5.87 -22.37
C LEU A 53 8.16 6.47 -21.09
N VAL A 54 8.23 5.71 -20.00
CA VAL A 54 8.83 6.15 -18.74
C VAL A 54 10.35 6.35 -18.88
N SER A 55 11.05 5.47 -19.59
CA SER A 55 12.47 5.65 -19.93
C SER A 55 12.70 6.87 -20.82
N SER A 56 11.79 7.16 -21.77
CA SER A 56 11.87 8.39 -22.58
C SER A 56 11.66 9.67 -21.77
N ALA A 57 11.04 9.57 -20.59
CA ALA A 57 10.94 10.65 -19.61
C ALA A 57 12.16 10.72 -18.67
N GLY A 58 13.14 9.81 -18.79
CA GLY A 58 14.35 9.80 -17.97
C GLY A 58 14.22 9.03 -16.65
N PHE A 59 13.29 8.07 -16.56
CA PHE A 59 13.09 7.24 -15.38
C PHE A 59 13.17 5.76 -15.71
N ASP A 60 13.68 4.96 -14.78
CA ASP A 60 13.53 3.51 -14.79
C ASP A 60 12.34 3.09 -13.92
N LEU A 61 11.53 2.17 -14.44
CA LEU A 61 10.36 1.63 -13.73
C LEU A 61 10.68 0.24 -13.18
N HIS A 62 10.89 0.16 -11.87
CA HIS A 62 11.00 -1.11 -11.15
C HIS A 62 9.63 -1.58 -10.68
N VAL A 63 9.32 -2.86 -10.93
CA VAL A 63 8.06 -3.48 -10.53
C VAL A 63 8.34 -4.56 -9.49
N THR A 64 7.72 -4.43 -8.32
CA THR A 64 7.80 -5.41 -7.23
C THR A 64 6.42 -5.99 -6.93
N LEU A 65 6.36 -7.29 -6.67
CA LEU A 65 5.12 -7.94 -6.24
C LEU A 65 5.02 -7.85 -4.72
N ASN A 66 3.91 -7.28 -4.25
CA ASN A 66 3.58 -7.26 -2.84
C ASN A 66 2.39 -8.20 -2.59
N PRO A 67 2.41 -8.99 -1.49
CA PRO A 67 1.25 -9.78 -1.09
C PRO A 67 0.01 -8.90 -0.99
N ARG A 68 -1.06 -9.32 -1.65
CA ARG A 68 -2.36 -8.62 -1.55
C ARG A 68 -2.96 -9.00 -0.20
N VAL A 69 -3.00 -8.06 0.75
CA VAL A 69 -3.70 -8.27 2.03
C VAL A 69 -5.19 -8.40 1.72
N ARG A 70 -5.71 -9.64 1.74
CA ARG A 70 -7.14 -9.90 1.55
C ARG A 70 -7.84 -9.80 2.91
N GLY A 71 -8.61 -8.72 3.08
CA GLY A 71 -9.44 -8.46 4.26
C GLY A 71 -9.08 -7.15 4.95
N ARG A 72 -10.09 -6.45 5.51
CA ARG A 72 -9.83 -5.53 6.62
C ARG A 72 -9.12 -6.37 7.67
N SER A 73 -7.88 -6.05 8.02
CA SER A 73 -7.30 -6.69 9.19
C SER A 73 -8.23 -6.36 10.35
N HIS A 74 -8.71 -7.36 11.11
CA HIS A 74 -9.47 -7.10 12.33
C HIS A 74 -8.68 -6.19 13.29
N MET A 75 -7.35 -6.15 13.15
CA MET A 75 -6.46 -5.18 13.80
C MET A 75 -6.76 -3.72 13.44
N LEU A 76 -7.32 -3.44 12.25
CA LEU A 76 -7.72 -2.10 11.84
C LEU A 76 -9.04 -1.66 12.50
N ASP A 77 -9.89 -2.60 12.92
CA ASP A 77 -11.13 -2.28 13.63
C ASP A 77 -10.84 -1.78 15.06
N ASP A 78 -9.66 -2.11 15.61
CA ASP A 78 -9.17 -1.62 16.90
C ASP A 78 -8.56 -0.20 16.84
N VAL A 79 -8.32 0.36 15.65
CA VAL A 79 -7.64 1.68 15.50
C VAL A 79 -8.32 2.79 16.31
N PRO A 80 -9.67 2.95 16.31
CA PRO A 80 -10.32 3.98 17.11
C PRO A 80 -10.11 3.79 18.63
N ARG A 81 -10.02 2.55 19.10
CA ARG A 81 -9.71 2.24 20.52
C ARG A 81 -8.27 2.61 20.84
N ILE A 82 -7.32 2.20 20.00
CA ILE A 82 -5.88 2.46 20.19
C ILE A 82 -5.59 3.97 20.22
N LEU A 83 -6.25 4.76 19.38
CA LEU A 83 -6.10 6.22 19.36
C LEU A 83 -6.73 6.94 20.58
N ARG A 84 -7.51 6.24 21.41
CA ARG A 84 -8.01 6.78 22.69
C ARG A 84 -7.08 6.49 23.88
N LEU A 85 -6.10 5.60 23.70
CA LEU A 85 -5.09 5.30 24.70
C LEU A 85 -4.08 6.45 24.85
N THR A 86 -3.42 6.56 26.01
CA THR A 86 -2.28 7.46 26.19
C THR A 86 -1.08 7.00 25.35
N PRO A 87 -0.10 7.87 25.05
CA PRO A 87 1.12 7.46 24.36
C PRO A 87 1.83 6.26 24.99
N GLU A 88 1.89 6.19 26.32
CA GLU A 88 2.52 5.10 27.08
C GLU A 88 1.76 3.79 26.92
N GLU A 89 0.43 3.85 26.99
CA GLU A 89 -0.45 2.69 26.79
C GLU A 89 -0.39 2.16 25.35
N ARG A 90 -0.28 3.05 24.35
CA ARG A 90 -0.07 2.65 22.95
C ARG A 90 1.26 1.91 22.78
N LEU A 91 2.33 2.37 23.44
CA LEU A 91 3.63 1.72 23.37
C LEU A 91 3.61 0.33 24.03
N LEU A 92 2.86 0.19 25.14
CA LEU A 92 2.64 -1.09 25.81
C LEU A 92 1.85 -2.08 24.93
N GLU A 93 0.80 -1.62 24.27
CA GLU A 93 0.02 -2.42 23.31
C GLU A 93 0.87 -2.84 22.11
N LEU A 94 1.67 -1.92 21.55
CA LEU A 94 2.60 -2.23 20.46
C LEU A 94 3.59 -3.32 20.87
N ARG A 95 4.13 -3.27 22.10
CA ARG A 95 5.04 -4.29 22.64
C ARG A 95 4.39 -5.67 22.70
N ASN A 96 3.14 -5.74 23.12
CA ASN A 96 2.39 -6.99 23.18
C ASN A 96 2.08 -7.54 21.78
N ALA A 97 1.65 -6.68 20.86
CA ALA A 97 1.41 -7.03 19.46
C ALA A 97 2.70 -7.49 18.75
N ALA A 98 3.82 -6.81 18.99
CA ALA A 98 5.12 -7.16 18.43
C ALA A 98 5.60 -8.54 18.89
N ARG A 99 5.42 -8.89 20.18
CA ARG A 99 5.71 -10.25 20.68
C ARG A 99 4.83 -11.31 20.00
N PHE A 100 3.54 -11.03 19.83
CA PHE A 100 2.62 -11.94 19.15
C PHE A 100 3.02 -12.16 17.69
N LEU A 101 3.32 -11.09 16.95
CA LEU A 101 3.79 -11.18 15.57
C LEU A 101 5.14 -11.91 15.46
N ALA A 102 6.10 -11.61 16.34
CA ALA A 102 7.39 -12.31 16.38
C ALA A 102 7.22 -13.81 16.68
N ALA A 103 6.27 -14.18 17.56
CA ALA A 103 5.91 -15.58 17.80
C ALA A 103 5.22 -16.22 16.59
N ALA A 104 4.35 -15.49 15.90
CA ALA A 104 3.63 -15.98 14.71
C ALA A 104 4.55 -16.17 13.50
N VAL A 105 5.57 -15.32 13.31
CA VAL A 105 6.58 -15.48 12.27
C VAL A 105 7.33 -16.80 12.43
N ARG A 106 7.69 -17.19 13.65
CA ARG A 106 8.35 -18.48 13.93
C ARG A 106 7.49 -19.71 13.61
N VAL A 107 6.16 -19.54 13.64
CA VAL A 107 5.20 -20.60 13.31
C VAL A 107 5.01 -20.71 11.79
N GLY A 108 5.16 -19.58 11.06
CA GLY A 108 5.10 -19.52 9.60
C GLY A 108 6.24 -20.25 8.87
N ASP A 109 7.39 -20.45 9.54
CA ASP A 109 8.57 -21.13 8.99
C ASP A 109 8.50 -22.67 9.03
N GLY A 110 7.32 -23.25 9.30
CA GLY A 110 7.04 -24.65 8.91
C GLY A 110 6.77 -25.66 10.03
N ARG A 111 6.27 -25.27 11.21
CA ARG A 111 5.64 -26.22 12.15
C ARG A 111 4.39 -25.63 12.82
N ALA A 112 3.27 -26.33 12.59
CA ALA A 112 1.93 -26.18 13.17
C ALA A 112 1.09 -24.97 12.71
N ARG A 113 -0.12 -25.22 12.20
CA ARG A 113 -1.18 -24.21 12.06
C ARG A 113 -1.77 -23.93 13.45
N PRO A 114 -1.68 -22.71 14.02
CA PRO A 114 -2.38 -22.43 15.25
C PRO A 114 -3.87 -22.24 14.93
N ALA A 115 -4.70 -22.95 15.69
CA ALA A 115 -6.13 -22.83 15.65
C ALA A 115 -6.55 -21.39 15.97
N ARG A 116 -7.63 -20.93 15.31
CA ARG A 116 -8.25 -19.61 15.45
C ARG A 116 -8.37 -19.20 16.93
N ALA A 117 -7.42 -18.43 17.45
CA ALA A 117 -7.50 -17.88 18.78
C ALA A 117 -8.49 -16.71 18.75
N ARG A 118 -9.68 -16.95 19.31
CA ARG A 118 -10.69 -15.92 19.59
C ARG A 118 -10.07 -14.87 20.51
N LEU A 119 -9.72 -13.69 19.96
CA LEU A 119 -9.38 -12.51 20.75
C LEU A 119 -10.68 -11.91 21.34
N HIS A 120 -11.22 -12.55 22.38
CA HIS A 120 -12.19 -11.92 23.26
C HIS A 120 -12.06 -12.43 24.70
N ARG A 121 -11.44 -11.61 25.55
CA ARG A 121 -11.88 -11.20 26.91
C ARG A 121 -10.66 -10.94 27.82
N ALA A 122 -10.51 -9.69 28.22
CA ALA A 122 -10.12 -9.37 29.59
C ALA A 122 -11.05 -8.26 30.07
N ARG A 123 -12.06 -8.65 30.85
CA ARG A 123 -12.91 -7.75 31.64
C ARG A 123 -12.00 -7.05 32.66
N ALA A 124 -11.89 -5.73 32.60
CA ALA A 124 -11.45 -4.96 33.75
C ALA A 124 -12.65 -4.77 34.69
N ARG A 125 -12.80 -5.68 35.66
CA ARG A 125 -13.47 -5.38 36.94
C ARG A 125 -12.37 -5.07 37.96
N ARG A 126 -12.37 -3.85 38.49
CA ARG A 126 -11.83 -3.35 39.77
C ARG A 126 -11.77 -1.83 39.59
N THR A 127 -12.64 -1.06 40.23
CA THR A 127 -12.51 -0.77 41.66
C THR A 127 -13.86 -0.52 42.34
N ASP A 128 -14.32 -1.52 43.10
CA ASP A 128 -14.82 -1.29 44.46
C ASP A 128 -13.65 -1.66 45.38
N LEU A 129 -13.06 -0.65 46.02
CA LEU A 129 -12.42 -0.74 47.33
C LEU A 129 -12.25 0.69 47.83
N GLN A 130 -12.92 0.94 48.95
CA GLN A 130 -13.23 2.21 49.58
C GLN A 130 -11.99 2.98 50.05
N LEU A 131 -12.08 4.30 50.00
CA LEU A 131 -12.01 5.20 51.16
C LEU A 131 -12.91 6.40 50.88
#